data_AF-A0A817YNC9-F1
#
_entry.id   AF-A0A817YNC9-F1
#
_cell.length_a   1.000
_cell.length_b   1.000
_cell.length_c   1.000
_cell.angle_alpha   90.00
_cell.angle_beta   90.00
_cell.angle_gamma   90.00
#
_symmetry.space_group_name_H-M   'P 1'
#
loop_
_entity.id
_entity.type
_entity.pdbx_description
1 polymer ?
#
loop_
_entity_poly.entity_id
_entity_poly.type
_entity_poly.pdbx_seq_one_letter_code
_entity_poly.pdbx_strand_id
1 'polypeptide(L)'
;MPTQIELLRREKQRSNVNPTENRTLFGPGKPKEIREIISKCQILCMTCSGVGILEPSLKFPFILIDEASQVTEPNILIPLVRITDQIVLVGDQKQLPPIIKMAEAKPLLERSFFQRLLENLNINSIMLDTQYRMHPALIDFPSKVFYNDLLKTGIKPEQRPTPQEINFINKQIPLMFVDVDEGYERIHGSNIFNKEEVELVCKTIQTLLPTRQPNLSPMDIGVITPYARQVKEIVERLSTMKVPKGVEIRTVDGFQGREKNVILISLVRSNEDSEIGFLTNEQRMNVLLTRAKCAMIVFGNKRTLMSSDVWKLWIEGVPNVTSARFLNECLTKQNQITDQHQSSSTKEARSCTNKNKPSNYRKTYSK
;
A
#
# COMPACT_ATOMS: atom_id res chain seq x y z
N MET A 1 9.28 32.74 17.30
CA MET A 1 10.48 31.87 17.19
C MET A 1 10.09 30.67 16.33
N PRO A 2 10.68 30.48 15.14
CA PRO A 2 10.35 29.32 14.32
C PRO A 2 10.82 28.03 15.00
N THR A 3 10.07 26.96 14.86
CA THR A 3 10.42 25.64 15.43
C THR A 3 11.62 25.05 14.68
N GLN A 4 12.46 24.26 15.35
CA GLN A 4 13.70 23.67 14.78
C GLN A 4 13.47 22.91 13.45
N ILE A 5 12.26 22.38 13.23
CA ILE A 5 11.86 21.70 11.99
C ILE A 5 11.77 22.68 10.80
N GLU A 6 11.43 23.93 11.04
CA GLU A 6 11.26 24.97 10.03
C GLU A 6 12.61 25.52 9.54
N LEU A 7 13.63 25.50 10.41
CA LEU A 7 15.02 25.82 10.06
C LEU A 7 15.63 24.76 9.13
N LEU A 8 15.38 23.48 9.41
CA LEU A 8 15.86 22.36 8.59
C LEU A 8 15.22 22.33 7.18
N ARG A 9 13.96 22.78 7.05
CA ARG A 9 13.29 22.88 5.74
C ARG A 9 13.83 24.02 4.87
N ARG A 10 14.25 25.13 5.48
CA ARG A 10 14.82 26.28 4.76
C ARG A 10 16.23 26.02 4.23
N GLU A 11 17.02 25.19 4.90
CA GLU A 11 18.35 24.80 4.41
C GLU A 11 18.30 23.87 3.19
N LYS A 12 17.31 22.98 3.11
CA LYS A 12 17.15 22.05 1.99
C LYS A 12 16.85 22.73 0.64
N GLN A 13 16.32 23.95 0.66
CA GLN A 13 16.05 24.72 -0.56
C GLN A 13 17.27 25.48 -1.09
N ARG A 14 18.38 25.56 -0.34
CA ARG A 14 19.56 26.36 -0.71
C ARG A 14 20.75 25.59 -1.30
N SER A 15 20.77 24.26 -1.27
CA SER A 15 21.93 23.47 -1.70
C SER A 15 21.76 22.85 -3.09
N ASN A 16 22.11 23.61 -4.13
CA ASN A 16 22.54 23.07 -5.43
C ASN A 16 24.07 22.96 -5.39
N VAL A 17 24.62 21.78 -5.05
CA VAL A 17 26.08 21.53 -5.06
C VAL A 17 26.39 20.10 -5.55
N ASN A 18 27.52 20.00 -6.26
CA ASN A 18 28.09 18.87 -6.99
C ASN A 18 28.21 17.53 -6.22
N PRO A 19 28.32 16.38 -6.92
CA PRO A 19 28.11 15.04 -6.34
C PRO A 19 29.30 14.40 -5.62
N THR A 20 30.48 15.04 -5.54
CA THR A 20 31.74 14.40 -5.14
C THR A 20 32.32 14.82 -3.78
N GLU A 21 31.65 15.67 -3.01
CA GLU A 21 32.06 15.96 -1.63
C GLU A 21 31.34 15.04 -0.62
N ASN A 22 32.14 14.42 0.24
CA ASN A 22 31.79 13.46 1.27
C ASN A 22 30.42 13.72 1.94
N ARG A 23 29.42 12.91 1.56
CA ARG A 23 28.15 12.77 2.28
C ARG A 23 28.35 12.01 3.59
N THR A 24 29.06 12.62 4.51
CA THR A 24 28.73 12.39 5.91
C THR A 24 27.79 13.50 6.33
N LEU A 25 26.87 13.24 7.26
CA LEU A 25 26.09 14.30 7.92
C LEU A 25 27.00 15.31 8.67
N PHE A 26 28.32 15.09 8.66
CA PHE A 26 29.35 15.90 9.29
C PHE A 26 30.00 16.83 8.27
N GLY A 27 29.36 17.97 8.03
CA GLY A 27 30.10 19.17 7.64
C GLY A 27 31.01 19.62 8.81
N PRO A 28 32.12 20.33 8.52
CA PRO A 28 33.00 20.86 9.56
C PRO A 28 32.20 21.80 10.49
N GLY A 29 32.07 21.42 11.77
CA GLY A 29 31.39 22.22 12.81
C GLY A 29 30.15 21.56 13.46
N LYS A 30 29.50 20.59 12.81
CA LYS A 30 28.33 19.86 13.35
C LYS A 30 28.59 18.58 14.21
N PRO A 31 29.81 18.01 14.36
CA PRO A 31 30.00 16.75 15.11
C PRO A 31 29.68 16.80 16.61
N LYS A 32 29.94 17.93 17.29
CA LYS A 32 29.81 18.01 18.76
C LYS A 32 28.35 17.96 19.21
N GLU A 33 27.48 18.72 18.57
CA GLU A 33 26.04 18.76 18.89
C GLU A 33 25.36 17.42 18.63
N ILE A 34 25.69 16.75 17.51
CA ILE A 34 25.12 15.43 17.19
C ILE A 34 25.58 14.37 18.18
N ARG A 35 26.88 14.38 18.57
CA ARG A 35 27.39 13.46 19.59
C ARG A 35 26.69 13.68 20.94
N GLU A 36 26.44 14.93 21.30
CA GLU A 36 25.73 15.27 22.54
C GLU A 36 24.25 14.87 22.51
N ILE A 37 23.60 14.97 21.35
CA ILE A 37 22.24 14.46 21.17
C ILE A 37 22.23 12.94 21.32
N ILE A 38 23.12 12.23 20.59
CA ILE A 38 23.21 10.76 20.63
C ILE A 38 23.52 10.26 22.04
N SER A 39 24.43 10.91 22.78
CA SER A 39 24.76 10.50 24.15
C SER A 39 23.61 10.65 25.14
N LYS A 40 22.63 11.52 24.83
CA LYS A 40 21.41 11.72 25.63
C LYS A 40 20.23 10.87 25.13
N CYS A 41 20.34 10.22 23.97
CA CYS A 41 19.28 9.38 23.42
C CYS A 41 19.22 8.03 24.14
N GLN A 42 18.03 7.64 24.59
CA GLN A 42 17.76 6.27 25.07
C GLN A 42 17.56 5.29 23.90
N ILE A 43 16.99 5.78 22.80
CA ILE A 43 16.71 5.01 21.58
C ILE A 43 17.17 5.82 20.38
N LEU A 44 17.92 5.17 19.48
CA LEU A 44 18.37 5.75 18.22
C LEU A 44 17.76 4.95 17.06
N CYS A 45 16.84 5.55 16.31
CA CYS A 45 16.21 4.93 15.15
C CYS A 45 16.91 5.37 13.86
N MET A 46 17.48 4.43 13.11
CA MET A 46 18.17 4.69 11.84
C MET A 46 17.96 3.51 10.88
N THR A 47 18.15 3.73 9.58
CA THR A 47 18.27 2.61 8.62
C THR A 47 19.59 1.88 8.83
N CYS A 48 19.67 0.58 8.47
CA CYS A 48 20.91 -0.20 8.58
C CYS A 48 22.10 0.49 7.90
N SER A 49 21.89 1.05 6.71
CA SER A 49 22.91 1.82 5.98
C SER A 49 23.28 3.13 6.67
N GLY A 50 22.30 3.80 7.31
CA GLY A 50 22.51 5.06 8.01
C GLY A 50 23.44 4.92 9.22
N VAL A 51 23.48 3.75 9.87
CA VAL A 51 24.41 3.46 10.97
C VAL A 51 25.87 3.59 10.54
N GLY A 52 26.18 3.37 9.26
CA GLY A 52 27.52 3.53 8.70
C GLY A 52 28.04 4.97 8.76
N ILE A 53 27.16 5.94 8.97
CA ILE A 53 27.53 7.35 9.14
C ILE A 53 27.98 7.61 10.59
N LEU A 54 27.63 6.77 11.57
CA LEU A 54 28.03 7.02 12.96
C LEU A 54 29.54 6.81 13.17
N GLU A 55 30.06 7.44 14.23
CA GLU A 55 31.44 7.23 14.68
C GLU A 55 31.73 5.73 14.84
N PRO A 56 32.79 5.17 14.22
CA PRO A 56 33.06 3.73 14.26
C PRO A 56 33.23 3.15 15.67
N SER A 57 33.66 3.97 16.62
CA SER A 57 33.82 3.61 18.03
C SER A 57 32.50 3.57 18.80
N LEU A 58 31.41 4.12 18.26
CA LEU A 58 30.10 4.06 18.90
C LEU A 58 29.56 2.63 18.82
N LYS A 59 29.28 2.07 19.98
CA LYS A 59 28.78 0.71 20.17
C LYS A 59 27.40 0.73 20.81
N PHE A 60 26.63 -0.31 20.53
CA PHE A 60 25.28 -0.46 21.04
C PHE A 60 25.17 -1.76 21.84
N PRO A 61 24.74 -1.72 23.11
CA PRO A 61 24.50 -2.95 23.88
C PRO A 61 23.35 -3.77 23.30
N PHE A 62 22.36 -3.09 22.74
CA PHE A 62 21.18 -3.71 22.15
C PHE A 62 20.92 -3.14 20.76
N ILE A 63 20.66 -4.02 19.80
CA ILE A 63 20.20 -3.65 18.46
C ILE A 63 18.93 -4.43 18.15
N LEU A 64 17.87 -3.71 17.76
CA LEU A 64 16.67 -4.28 17.17
C LEU A 64 16.63 -3.90 15.70
N ILE A 65 16.50 -4.89 14.82
CA ILE A 65 16.34 -4.68 13.38
C ILE A 65 14.97 -5.21 12.98
N ASP A 66 14.08 -4.29 12.61
CA ASP A 66 12.77 -4.60 12.03
C ASP A 66 12.87 -4.76 10.51
N GLU A 67 11.94 -5.51 9.92
CA GLU A 67 11.94 -5.89 8.49
C GLU A 67 13.28 -6.51 8.03
N ALA A 68 13.93 -7.29 8.91
CA ALA A 68 15.25 -7.88 8.68
C ALA A 68 15.29 -8.83 7.47
N SER A 69 14.14 -9.39 7.06
CA SER A 69 14.02 -10.22 5.86
C SER A 69 14.24 -9.46 4.54
N GLN A 70 14.21 -8.12 4.57
CA GLN A 70 14.38 -7.26 3.39
C GLN A 70 15.74 -6.59 3.29
N VAL A 71 16.61 -6.84 4.27
CA VAL A 71 17.95 -6.30 4.30
C VAL A 71 18.90 -7.33 3.70
N THR A 72 19.68 -6.92 2.70
CA THR A 72 20.75 -7.76 2.14
C THR A 72 21.78 -8.09 3.21
N GLU A 73 22.45 -9.23 3.09
CA GLU A 73 23.48 -9.61 4.06
C GLU A 73 24.55 -8.53 4.27
N PRO A 74 25.11 -7.87 3.23
CA PRO A 74 26.09 -6.81 3.44
C PRO A 74 25.53 -5.61 4.21
N ASN A 75 24.27 -5.25 4.01
CA ASN A 75 23.67 -4.09 4.67
C ASN A 75 23.37 -4.34 6.14
N ILE A 76 23.00 -5.57 6.52
CA ILE A 76 22.74 -5.89 7.93
C ILE A 76 24.06 -5.96 8.73
N LEU A 77 25.18 -6.23 8.08
CA LEU A 77 26.49 -6.26 8.73
C LEU A 77 26.90 -4.88 9.29
N ILE A 78 26.42 -3.79 8.69
CA ILE A 78 26.73 -2.41 9.08
C ILE A 78 26.36 -2.15 10.56
N PRO A 79 25.11 -2.38 11.01
CA PRO A 79 24.79 -2.30 12.43
C PRO A 79 25.36 -3.47 13.25
N LEU A 80 25.44 -4.69 12.69
CA LEU A 80 25.92 -5.86 13.43
C LEU A 80 27.33 -5.68 13.99
N VAL A 81 28.25 -5.06 13.26
CA VAL A 81 29.63 -4.82 13.76
C VAL A 81 29.70 -3.78 14.89
N ARG A 82 28.56 -3.19 15.27
CA ARG A 82 28.45 -2.22 16.37
C ARG A 82 27.82 -2.81 17.64
N ILE A 83 27.34 -4.06 17.61
CA ILE A 83 26.72 -4.69 18.79
C ILE A 83 27.78 -5.08 19.84
N THR A 84 27.42 -5.01 21.12
CA THR A 84 28.24 -5.58 22.22
C THR A 84 27.56 -6.73 22.96
N ASP A 85 26.24 -6.72 23.14
CA ASP A 85 25.57 -7.73 23.98
C ASP A 85 24.49 -8.53 23.24
N GLN A 86 23.39 -7.89 22.79
CA GLN A 86 22.22 -8.61 22.29
C GLN A 86 21.62 -8.00 21.02
N ILE A 87 21.28 -8.87 20.06
CA ILE A 87 20.51 -8.50 18.87
C ILE A 87 19.15 -9.19 18.83
N VAL A 88 18.13 -8.45 18.38
CA VAL A 88 16.81 -8.98 18.03
C VAL A 88 16.54 -8.65 16.56
N LEU A 89 16.26 -9.69 15.78
CA LEU A 89 15.88 -9.56 14.38
C LEU A 89 14.39 -9.88 14.25
N VAL A 90 13.62 -8.94 13.73
CA VAL A 90 12.21 -9.10 13.41
C VAL A 90 12.06 -9.07 11.91
N GLY A 91 11.36 -10.04 11.34
CA GLY A 91 11.18 -10.15 9.91
C GLY A 91 10.28 -11.32 9.55
N ASP A 92 9.95 -11.40 8.25
CA ASP A 92 9.11 -12.45 7.71
C ASP A 92 9.69 -12.91 6.36
N GLN A 93 10.21 -14.13 6.32
CA GLN A 93 10.79 -14.77 5.13
C GLN A 93 9.74 -15.12 4.05
N LYS A 94 8.45 -15.09 4.41
CA LYS A 94 7.33 -15.31 3.49
C LYS A 94 6.80 -14.00 2.88
N GLN A 95 7.33 -12.84 3.28
CA GLN A 95 7.09 -11.54 2.66
C GLN A 95 8.31 -11.12 1.81
N LEU A 96 8.40 -9.83 1.44
CA LEU A 96 9.36 -9.35 0.46
C LEU A 96 10.82 -9.67 0.84
N PRO A 97 11.63 -10.15 -0.12
CA PRO A 97 13.07 -10.28 0.06
C PRO A 97 13.75 -8.91 -0.22
N PRO A 98 15.07 -8.80 -0.03
CA PRO A 98 15.83 -7.63 -0.42
C PRO A 98 15.71 -7.33 -1.93
N ILE A 99 15.56 -6.05 -2.28
CA ILE A 99 15.41 -5.61 -3.67
C ILE A 99 16.79 -5.52 -4.35
N ILE A 100 17.05 -6.44 -5.29
CA ILE A 100 18.26 -6.45 -6.11
C ILE A 100 17.95 -6.00 -7.54
N LYS A 101 18.55 -4.88 -7.98
CA LYS A 101 18.29 -4.31 -9.31
C LYS A 101 19.06 -5.01 -10.43
N MET A 102 20.25 -5.51 -10.12
CA MET A 102 21.13 -6.17 -11.08
C MET A 102 20.78 -7.65 -11.13
N ALA A 103 20.37 -8.14 -12.30
CA ALA A 103 19.87 -9.51 -12.45
C ALA A 103 20.94 -10.55 -12.09
N GLU A 104 22.19 -10.28 -12.44
CA GLU A 104 23.36 -11.12 -12.20
C GLU A 104 23.70 -11.23 -10.71
N ALA A 105 23.40 -10.19 -9.92
CA ALA A 105 23.66 -10.17 -8.48
C ALA A 105 22.51 -10.77 -7.67
N LYS A 106 21.32 -10.91 -8.26
CA LYS A 106 20.11 -11.36 -7.56
C LYS A 106 20.28 -12.74 -6.90
N PRO A 107 20.82 -13.78 -7.58
CA PRO A 107 21.04 -15.09 -6.94
C PRO A 107 21.99 -15.05 -5.75
N LEU A 108 22.86 -14.03 -5.68
CA LEU A 108 23.87 -13.89 -4.63
C LEU A 108 23.39 -13.06 -3.44
N LEU A 109 22.43 -12.15 -3.64
CA LEU A 109 22.07 -11.12 -2.65
C LEU A 109 20.59 -11.09 -2.25
N GLU A 110 19.72 -11.85 -2.93
CA GLU A 110 18.28 -11.91 -2.60
C GLU A 110 17.99 -12.74 -1.32
N ARG A 111 18.91 -13.61 -0.91
CA ARG A 111 18.80 -14.26 0.41
C ARG A 111 19.20 -13.24 1.49
N SER A 112 18.28 -12.97 2.41
CA SER A 112 18.58 -12.13 3.57
C SER A 112 19.33 -12.90 4.65
N PHE A 113 20.02 -12.16 5.52
CA PHE A 113 20.67 -12.74 6.70
C PHE A 113 19.64 -13.44 7.59
N PHE A 114 18.47 -12.83 7.76
CA PHE A 114 17.35 -13.39 8.51
C PHE A 114 16.93 -14.76 7.97
N GLN A 115 16.71 -14.86 6.65
CA GLN A 115 16.38 -16.12 6.00
C GLN A 115 17.49 -17.17 6.18
N ARG A 116 18.76 -16.76 6.03
CA ARG A 116 19.90 -17.67 6.24
C ARG A 116 19.96 -18.23 7.65
N LEU A 117 19.68 -17.42 8.67
CA LEU A 117 19.65 -17.87 10.06
C LEU A 117 18.55 -18.92 10.29
N LEU A 118 17.35 -18.72 9.70
CA LEU A 118 16.24 -19.65 9.83
C LEU A 118 16.47 -20.99 9.12
N GLU A 119 17.19 -20.98 7.99
CA GLU A 119 17.44 -22.19 7.19
C GLU A 119 18.61 -23.03 7.70
N ASN A 120 19.68 -22.39 8.18
CA ASN A 120 20.96 -23.07 8.43
C ASN A 120 21.25 -23.33 9.90
N LEU A 121 20.51 -22.70 10.80
CA LEU A 121 20.78 -22.78 12.23
C LEU A 121 19.50 -23.19 12.93
N ASN A 122 19.60 -24.12 13.87
CA ASN A 122 18.56 -24.38 14.88
C ASN A 122 18.47 -23.19 15.86
N ILE A 123 18.40 -21.97 15.33
CA ILE A 123 18.13 -20.77 16.11
C ILE A 123 16.69 -20.88 16.56
N ASN A 124 16.48 -20.73 17.87
CA ASN A 124 15.17 -20.56 18.45
C ASN A 124 14.53 -19.30 17.85
N SER A 125 13.69 -19.49 16.85
CA SER A 125 12.85 -18.44 16.29
C SER A 125 11.47 -18.51 16.94
N ILE A 126 10.85 -17.35 17.12
CA ILE A 126 9.53 -17.23 17.71
C ILE A 126 8.61 -16.70 16.61
N MET A 127 7.62 -17.49 16.23
CA MET A 127 6.56 -17.03 15.35
C MET A 127 5.48 -16.33 16.18
N LEU A 128 5.24 -15.05 15.88
CA LEU A 128 4.04 -14.36 16.37
C LEU A 128 2.85 -14.85 15.58
N ASP A 129 2.10 -15.78 16.15
CA ASP A 129 1.12 -16.60 15.46
C ASP A 129 -0.28 -15.98 15.38
N THR A 130 -0.52 -14.81 15.99
CA THR A 130 -1.87 -14.22 16.09
C THR A 130 -1.94 -12.88 15.38
N GLN A 131 -2.75 -12.79 14.31
CA GLN A 131 -2.96 -11.55 13.56
C GLN A 131 -4.13 -10.73 14.11
N TYR A 132 -3.97 -9.40 14.07
CA TYR A 132 -4.99 -8.42 14.49
C TYR A 132 -5.35 -7.42 13.38
N ARG A 133 -4.83 -7.61 12.16
CA ARG A 133 -5.00 -6.67 11.04
C ARG A 133 -6.31 -6.86 10.33
N MET A 134 -6.56 -8.07 9.82
CA MET A 134 -7.50 -8.31 8.72
C MET A 134 -8.69 -9.16 9.14
N HIS A 135 -9.84 -8.91 8.49
CA HIS A 135 -11.05 -9.69 8.68
C HIS A 135 -10.75 -11.20 8.61
N PRO A 136 -11.31 -12.06 9.48
CA PRO A 136 -10.95 -13.48 9.54
C PRO A 136 -11.04 -14.22 8.20
N ALA A 137 -12.03 -13.87 7.36
CA ALA A 137 -12.18 -14.47 6.03
C ALA A 137 -11.09 -14.07 5.02
N LEU A 138 -10.33 -12.99 5.26
CA LEU A 138 -9.27 -12.54 4.34
C LEU A 138 -7.93 -13.23 4.61
N ILE A 139 -7.67 -13.68 5.84
CA ILE A 139 -6.39 -14.31 6.22
C ILE A 139 -6.37 -15.81 5.90
N ASP A 140 -7.51 -16.45 5.72
CA ASP A 140 -7.64 -17.90 5.54
C ASP A 140 -6.67 -18.44 4.48
N PHE A 141 -6.71 -17.89 3.25
CA PHE A 141 -5.81 -18.30 2.19
C PHE A 141 -4.32 -18.00 2.50
N PRO A 142 -3.91 -16.76 2.87
CA PRO A 142 -2.52 -16.52 3.22
C PRO A 142 -1.98 -17.42 4.34
N SER A 143 -2.77 -17.67 5.39
CA SER A 143 -2.40 -18.54 6.51
C SER A 143 -2.10 -19.96 6.01
N LYS A 144 -3.04 -20.53 5.25
CA LYS A 144 -2.93 -21.88 4.71
C LYS A 144 -1.74 -22.05 3.77
N VAL A 145 -1.59 -21.14 2.82
CA VAL A 145 -0.63 -21.29 1.72
C VAL A 145 0.79 -20.88 2.12
N PHE A 146 0.95 -19.78 2.86
CA PHE A 146 2.28 -19.23 3.15
C PHE A 146 2.80 -19.60 4.54
N TYR A 147 1.90 -19.93 5.47
CA TYR A 147 2.22 -20.14 6.89
C TYR A 147 1.74 -21.48 7.46
N ASN A 148 1.34 -22.44 6.62
CA ASN A 148 0.89 -23.78 7.03
C ASN A 148 -0.22 -23.76 8.10
N ASP A 149 -1.18 -22.86 7.96
CA ASP A 149 -2.30 -22.67 8.91
C ASP A 149 -1.89 -22.27 10.34
N LEU A 150 -0.64 -21.84 10.55
CA LEU A 150 -0.17 -21.44 11.87
C LEU A 150 -0.69 -20.06 12.31
N LEU A 151 -1.18 -19.21 11.39
CA LEU A 151 -1.71 -17.89 11.74
C LEU A 151 -3.15 -17.98 12.28
N LYS A 152 -3.31 -17.66 13.55
CA LYS A 152 -4.56 -17.46 14.28
C LYS A 152 -5.07 -16.03 14.09
N THR A 153 -6.36 -15.84 14.32
CA THR A 153 -6.99 -14.53 14.26
C THR A 153 -7.43 -14.07 15.64
N GLY A 154 -6.89 -12.94 16.09
CA GLY A 154 -7.21 -12.33 17.40
C GLY A 154 -8.33 -11.30 17.37
N ILE A 155 -9.02 -11.14 16.24
CA ILE A 155 -10.10 -10.16 16.02
C ILE A 155 -11.36 -10.84 15.48
N LYS A 156 -12.53 -10.34 15.87
CA LYS A 156 -13.81 -10.85 15.38
C LYS A 156 -14.24 -10.16 14.08
N PRO A 157 -15.09 -10.78 13.24
CA PRO A 157 -15.65 -10.16 12.04
C PRO A 157 -16.23 -8.76 12.28
N GLU A 158 -16.90 -8.54 13.41
CA GLU A 158 -17.57 -7.28 13.74
C GLU A 158 -16.59 -6.12 13.97
N GLN A 159 -15.33 -6.43 14.29
CA GLN A 159 -14.25 -5.43 14.42
C GLN A 159 -13.67 -5.02 13.07
N ARG A 160 -14.07 -5.68 11.98
CA ARG A 160 -13.68 -5.40 10.59
C ARG A 160 -14.92 -5.40 9.69
N PRO A 161 -15.89 -4.50 9.91
CA PRO A 161 -17.14 -4.52 9.19
C PRO A 161 -16.93 -4.38 7.68
N THR A 162 -17.63 -5.21 6.91
CA THR A 162 -17.70 -5.10 5.46
C THR A 162 -18.27 -3.73 5.08
N PRO A 163 -17.59 -2.93 4.25
CA PRO A 163 -18.12 -1.65 3.81
C PRO A 163 -19.44 -1.82 3.04
N GLN A 164 -20.46 -1.06 3.41
CA GLN A 164 -21.81 -1.17 2.83
C GLN A 164 -21.85 -0.70 1.38
N GLU A 165 -20.89 0.15 1.00
CA GLU A 165 -20.69 0.70 -0.33
C GLU A 165 -20.28 -0.40 -1.34
N ILE A 166 -19.75 -1.54 -0.87
CA ILE A 166 -19.37 -2.66 -1.73
C ILE A 166 -20.45 -3.74 -1.68
N ASN A 167 -21.04 -4.04 -2.84
CA ASN A 167 -22.07 -5.07 -2.95
C ASN A 167 -21.46 -6.47 -3.15
N PHE A 168 -20.93 -7.07 -2.08
CA PHE A 168 -20.51 -8.47 -2.09
C PHE A 168 -21.74 -9.41 -2.17
N ILE A 169 -21.63 -10.48 -2.98
CA ILE A 169 -22.67 -11.52 -3.10
C ILE A 169 -22.86 -12.21 -1.74
N ASN A 170 -21.76 -12.62 -1.12
CA ASN A 170 -21.64 -13.07 0.25
C ASN A 170 -20.98 -11.99 1.11
N LYS A 171 -21.78 -11.26 1.88
CA LYS A 171 -21.34 -10.16 2.75
C LYS A 171 -20.47 -10.61 3.93
N GLN A 172 -20.49 -11.89 4.29
CA GLN A 172 -19.64 -12.45 5.36
C GLN A 172 -18.18 -12.61 4.92
N ILE A 173 -17.93 -12.63 3.61
CA ILE A 173 -16.60 -12.77 3.04
C ILE A 173 -16.34 -11.51 2.21
N PRO A 174 -15.68 -10.48 2.77
CA PRO A 174 -15.45 -9.20 2.10
C PRO A 174 -14.29 -9.27 1.09
N LEU A 175 -14.30 -10.31 0.26
CA LEU A 175 -13.30 -10.62 -0.75
C LEU A 175 -14.00 -10.83 -2.09
N MET A 176 -13.60 -10.09 -3.12
CA MET A 176 -14.16 -10.23 -4.46
C MET A 176 -13.06 -10.34 -5.51
N PHE A 177 -13.28 -11.23 -6.48
CA PHE A 177 -12.50 -11.29 -7.71
C PHE A 177 -13.36 -10.84 -8.89
N VAL A 178 -12.82 -9.90 -9.66
CA VAL A 178 -13.45 -9.33 -10.85
C VAL A 178 -12.68 -9.84 -12.06
N ASP A 179 -13.31 -10.72 -12.83
CA ASP A 179 -12.73 -11.27 -14.05
C ASP A 179 -12.79 -10.22 -15.16
N VAL A 180 -11.62 -9.73 -15.57
CA VAL A 180 -11.44 -8.74 -16.64
C VAL A 180 -10.99 -9.48 -17.90
N ASP A 181 -11.96 -10.13 -18.54
CA ASP A 181 -11.80 -10.99 -19.72
C ASP A 181 -11.61 -10.22 -21.02
N GLU A 182 -12.26 -9.06 -21.18
CA GLU A 182 -12.15 -8.19 -22.36
C GLU A 182 -10.89 -7.31 -22.37
N GLY A 183 -10.17 -7.21 -21.24
CA GLY A 183 -8.97 -6.38 -21.12
C GLY A 183 -7.71 -7.09 -21.62
N TYR A 184 -6.85 -6.39 -22.35
CA TYR A 184 -5.56 -6.90 -22.80
C TYR A 184 -4.42 -6.06 -22.26
N GLU A 185 -3.33 -6.72 -21.88
CA GLU A 185 -2.13 -6.00 -21.45
C GLU A 185 -1.51 -5.24 -22.63
N ARG A 186 -1.09 -4.01 -22.35
CA ARG A 186 -0.35 -3.18 -23.29
C ARG A 186 1.10 -3.16 -22.85
N ILE A 187 1.98 -3.63 -23.74
CA ILE A 187 3.42 -3.70 -23.49
C ILE A 187 4.14 -2.71 -24.41
N HIS A 188 4.92 -1.80 -23.81
CA HIS A 188 5.84 -0.95 -24.55
C HIS A 188 7.19 -0.89 -23.82
N GLY A 189 8.14 -1.71 -24.28
CA GLY A 189 9.40 -1.94 -23.56
C GLY A 189 9.12 -2.58 -22.20
N SER A 190 9.59 -1.95 -21.13
CA SER A 190 9.33 -2.39 -19.74
C SER A 190 8.01 -1.87 -19.14
N ASN A 191 7.23 -1.11 -19.90
CA ASN A 191 5.93 -0.59 -19.44
C ASN A 191 4.83 -1.60 -19.75
N ILE A 192 4.26 -2.19 -18.70
CA ILE A 192 3.12 -3.10 -18.76
C ILE A 192 1.96 -2.45 -18.00
N PHE A 193 0.79 -2.35 -18.64
CA PHE A 193 -0.42 -1.78 -18.06
C PHE A 193 -1.68 -2.32 -18.75
N ASN A 194 -2.83 -2.20 -18.09
CA ASN A 194 -4.11 -2.70 -18.58
C ASN A 194 -5.17 -1.60 -18.38
N LYS A 195 -5.66 -1.03 -19.49
CA LYS A 195 -6.55 0.15 -19.43
C LYS A 195 -7.94 -0.19 -18.92
N GLU A 196 -8.41 -1.38 -19.20
CA GLU A 196 -9.72 -1.87 -18.79
C GLU A 196 -9.75 -2.07 -17.28
N GLU A 197 -8.69 -2.64 -16.68
CA GLU A 197 -8.50 -2.66 -15.23
C GLU A 197 -8.39 -1.24 -14.63
N VAL A 198 -7.66 -0.32 -15.27
CA VAL A 198 -7.56 1.09 -14.81
C VAL A 198 -8.96 1.71 -14.70
N GLU A 199 -9.77 1.59 -15.74
CA GLU A 199 -11.10 2.19 -15.78
C GLU A 199 -12.02 1.60 -14.69
N LEU A 200 -12.02 0.27 -14.53
CA LEU A 200 -12.80 -0.41 -13.49
C LEU A 200 -12.39 0.01 -12.08
N VAL A 201 -11.08 0.04 -11.80
CA VAL A 201 -10.56 0.49 -10.50
C VAL A 201 -10.99 1.93 -10.23
N CYS A 202 -10.84 2.83 -11.20
CA CYS A 202 -11.19 4.24 -11.02
C CYS A 202 -12.69 4.46 -10.82
N LYS A 203 -13.55 3.76 -11.58
CA LYS A 203 -15.01 3.78 -11.37
C LYS A 203 -15.40 3.21 -10.01
N THR A 204 -14.75 2.13 -9.59
CA THR A 204 -14.97 1.52 -8.26
C THR A 204 -14.67 2.55 -7.17
N ILE A 205 -13.52 3.22 -7.23
CA ILE A 205 -13.15 4.27 -6.27
C ILE A 205 -14.18 5.41 -6.27
N GLN A 206 -14.64 5.87 -7.45
CA GLN A 206 -15.63 6.92 -7.56
C GLN A 206 -16.95 6.53 -6.87
N THR A 207 -17.38 5.29 -7.03
CA THR A 207 -18.60 4.76 -6.41
C THR A 207 -18.43 4.56 -4.90
N LEU A 208 -17.25 4.16 -4.43
CA LEU A 208 -16.96 3.97 -3.00
C LEU A 208 -16.79 5.27 -2.21
N LEU A 209 -16.49 6.38 -2.89
CA LEU A 209 -16.28 7.68 -2.27
C LEU A 209 -17.38 8.69 -2.67
N PRO A 210 -18.68 8.42 -2.39
CA PRO A 210 -19.73 9.36 -2.71
C PRO A 210 -19.58 10.63 -1.88
N THR A 211 -19.96 11.76 -2.48
CA THR A 211 -19.74 13.12 -1.95
C THR A 211 -20.56 13.48 -0.71
N ARG A 212 -21.50 12.64 -0.27
CA ARG A 212 -22.56 13.07 0.67
C ARG A 212 -22.56 12.47 2.07
N GLN A 213 -21.82 11.42 2.36
CA GLN A 213 -21.49 10.95 3.72
C GLN A 213 -20.69 9.64 3.60
N PRO A 214 -19.35 9.71 3.56
CA PRO A 214 -18.56 8.50 3.48
C PRO A 214 -18.50 7.80 4.85
N ASN A 215 -18.89 6.52 4.93
CA ASN A 215 -18.32 5.63 5.95
C ASN A 215 -16.86 5.28 5.61
N LEU A 216 -16.43 5.55 4.38
CA LEU A 216 -15.07 5.36 3.88
C LEU A 216 -14.46 6.68 3.41
N SER A 217 -13.41 7.15 4.09
CA SER A 217 -12.63 8.28 3.59
C SER A 217 -11.68 7.83 2.46
N PRO A 218 -11.18 8.76 1.63
CA PRO A 218 -10.15 8.43 0.63
C PRO A 218 -8.90 7.79 1.26
N MET A 219 -8.58 8.16 2.51
CA MET A 219 -7.43 7.62 3.24
C MET A 219 -7.65 6.17 3.68
N ASP A 220 -8.88 5.67 3.68
CA ASP A 220 -9.23 4.29 4.01
C ASP A 220 -9.07 3.33 2.82
N ILE A 221 -8.83 3.86 1.63
CA ILE A 221 -8.70 3.09 0.38
C ILE A 221 -7.25 3.09 -0.09
N GLY A 222 -6.75 1.91 -0.42
CA GLY A 222 -5.48 1.71 -1.11
C GLY A 222 -5.67 0.96 -2.42
N VAL A 223 -4.85 1.29 -3.42
CA VAL A 223 -4.75 0.56 -4.67
C VAL A 223 -3.33 0.00 -4.79
N ILE A 224 -3.24 -1.30 -5.03
CA ILE A 224 -1.98 -2.01 -5.20
C ILE A 224 -1.94 -2.63 -6.58
N THR A 225 -0.80 -2.51 -7.26
CA THR A 225 -0.58 -3.19 -8.53
C THR A 225 0.88 -3.61 -8.67
N PRO A 226 1.20 -4.70 -9.37
CA PRO A 226 2.60 -5.08 -9.61
C PRO A 226 3.42 -4.04 -10.39
N TYR A 227 2.77 -3.28 -11.28
CA TYR A 227 3.46 -2.52 -12.32
C TYR A 227 3.43 -1.01 -12.08
N ALA A 228 4.61 -0.38 -12.11
CA ALA A 228 4.73 1.07 -11.91
C ALA A 228 4.02 1.89 -13.00
N ARG A 229 3.89 1.37 -14.22
CA ARG A 229 3.10 2.03 -15.27
C ARG A 229 1.61 2.04 -14.91
N GLN A 230 1.06 0.93 -14.44
CA GLN A 230 -0.33 0.84 -13.98
C GLN A 230 -0.63 1.86 -12.87
N VAL A 231 0.30 2.05 -11.91
CA VAL A 231 0.19 3.12 -10.89
C VAL A 231 -0.01 4.49 -11.54
N LYS A 232 0.81 4.83 -12.54
CA LYS A 232 0.72 6.13 -13.23
C LYS A 232 -0.61 6.29 -13.96
N GLU A 233 -1.05 5.27 -14.69
CA GLU A 233 -2.32 5.29 -15.43
C GLU A 233 -3.52 5.49 -14.52
N ILE A 234 -3.56 4.82 -13.36
CA ILE A 234 -4.65 4.99 -12.37
C ILE A 234 -4.62 6.41 -11.78
N VAL A 235 -3.44 6.93 -11.44
CA VAL A 235 -3.30 8.30 -10.92
C VAL A 235 -3.76 9.34 -11.95
N GLU A 236 -3.31 9.20 -13.20
CA GLU A 236 -3.69 10.08 -14.30
C GLU A 236 -5.20 10.01 -14.55
N ARG A 237 -5.78 8.82 -14.62
CA ARG A 237 -7.22 8.65 -14.82
C ARG A 237 -8.03 9.26 -13.69
N LEU A 238 -7.69 9.01 -12.42
CA LEU A 238 -8.40 9.60 -11.28
C LEU A 238 -8.31 11.13 -11.26
N SER A 239 -7.19 11.71 -11.73
CA SER A 239 -7.04 13.17 -11.80
C SER A 239 -8.05 13.85 -12.73
N THR A 240 -8.56 13.10 -13.73
CA THR A 240 -9.61 13.57 -14.65
C THR A 240 -11.02 13.38 -14.09
N MET A 241 -11.17 12.66 -12.97
CA MET A 241 -12.45 12.35 -12.35
C MET A 241 -12.72 13.25 -11.14
N LYS A 242 -14.00 13.43 -10.79
CA LYS A 242 -14.41 14.19 -9.60
C LYS A 242 -14.34 13.31 -8.35
N VAL A 243 -13.15 12.79 -8.03
CA VAL A 243 -12.89 11.94 -6.85
C VAL A 243 -12.08 12.73 -5.81
N PRO A 244 -12.43 12.65 -4.51
CA PRO A 244 -11.64 13.31 -3.47
C PRO A 244 -10.20 12.77 -3.41
N LYS A 245 -9.23 13.66 -3.14
CA LYS A 245 -7.83 13.28 -2.99
C LYS A 245 -7.61 12.49 -1.69
N GLY A 246 -6.66 11.56 -1.70
CA GLY A 246 -6.20 10.83 -0.51
C GLY A 246 -6.09 9.32 -0.68
N VAL A 247 -6.66 8.76 -1.76
CA VAL A 247 -6.45 7.35 -2.11
C VAL A 247 -4.98 7.09 -2.36
N GLU A 248 -4.43 6.08 -1.68
CA GLU A 248 -3.03 5.72 -1.83
C GLU A 248 -2.85 4.68 -2.94
N ILE A 249 -2.01 4.96 -3.94
CA ILE A 249 -1.81 4.09 -5.10
C ILE A 249 -0.32 3.78 -5.20
N ARG A 250 0.07 2.51 -5.06
CA ARG A 250 1.48 2.09 -5.07
C ARG A 250 1.67 0.76 -5.78
N THR A 251 2.93 0.45 -6.06
CA THR A 251 3.33 -0.92 -6.39
C THR A 251 3.25 -1.81 -5.16
N VAL A 252 3.28 -3.13 -5.33
CA VAL A 252 3.35 -4.10 -4.22
C VAL A 252 4.50 -3.77 -3.26
N ASP A 253 5.71 -3.58 -3.79
CA ASP A 253 6.89 -3.25 -2.96
C ASP A 253 6.75 -1.87 -2.28
N GLY A 254 6.10 -0.91 -2.94
CA GLY A 254 5.88 0.44 -2.39
C GLY A 254 4.78 0.51 -1.32
N PHE A 255 3.95 -0.53 -1.19
CA PHE A 255 2.85 -0.60 -0.21
C PHE A 255 3.21 -1.39 1.04
N GLN A 256 4.41 -1.97 1.10
CA GLN A 256 4.85 -2.76 2.24
C GLN A 256 4.91 -1.92 3.53
N GLY A 257 4.58 -2.56 4.66
CA GLY A 257 4.42 -1.90 5.97
C GLY A 257 3.17 -1.03 6.09
N ARG A 258 2.39 -0.86 5.01
CA ARG A 258 1.13 -0.10 5.00
C ARG A 258 -0.07 -1.03 5.05
N GLU A 259 -1.20 -0.50 5.49
CA GLU A 259 -2.49 -1.18 5.53
C GLU A 259 -3.62 -0.17 5.29
N LYS A 260 -4.75 -0.66 4.76
CA LYS A 260 -5.96 0.14 4.51
C LYS A 260 -7.22 -0.65 4.81
N ASN A 261 -8.33 0.02 5.11
CA ASN A 261 -9.60 -0.66 5.33
C ASN A 261 -10.07 -1.38 4.08
N VAL A 262 -9.94 -0.73 2.91
CA VAL A 262 -10.27 -1.31 1.62
C VAL A 262 -9.03 -1.32 0.73
N ILE A 263 -8.72 -2.47 0.14
CA ILE A 263 -7.66 -2.62 -0.85
C ILE A 263 -8.26 -3.04 -2.18
N LEU A 264 -7.94 -2.28 -3.24
CA LEU A 264 -8.21 -2.63 -4.62
C LEU A 264 -6.90 -3.12 -5.24
N ILE A 265 -6.91 -4.27 -5.92
CA ILE A 265 -5.72 -4.82 -6.55
C ILE A 265 -5.92 -4.93 -8.05
N SER A 266 -5.03 -4.34 -8.83
CA SER A 266 -4.99 -4.52 -10.29
C SER A 266 -3.80 -5.41 -10.66
N LEU A 267 -4.07 -6.61 -11.16
CA LEU A 267 -3.07 -7.63 -11.49
C LEU A 267 -2.42 -7.43 -12.86
N VAL A 268 -3.09 -6.71 -13.76
CA VAL A 268 -2.61 -6.23 -15.06
C VAL A 268 -2.43 -7.31 -16.13
N ARG A 269 -1.81 -8.44 -15.80
CA ARG A 269 -1.42 -9.46 -16.78
C ARG A 269 -2.65 -10.08 -17.43
N SER A 270 -2.71 -9.97 -18.76
CA SER A 270 -3.78 -10.48 -19.60
C SER A 270 -3.26 -10.67 -21.02
N ASN A 271 -2.91 -11.90 -21.35
CA ASN A 271 -2.29 -12.29 -22.63
C ASN A 271 -2.67 -13.74 -23.00
N GLU A 272 -2.46 -14.09 -24.26
CA GLU A 272 -2.81 -15.42 -24.80
C GLU A 272 -1.82 -16.51 -24.33
N ASP A 273 -0.56 -16.14 -24.09
CA ASP A 273 0.52 -17.04 -23.67
C ASP A 273 0.43 -17.44 -22.18
N SER A 274 -0.55 -16.90 -21.44
CA SER A 274 -0.74 -17.12 -20.00
C SER A 274 0.49 -16.77 -19.14
N GLU A 275 1.28 -15.80 -19.59
CA GLU A 275 2.42 -15.28 -18.87
C GLU A 275 1.99 -14.33 -17.75
N ILE A 276 2.34 -14.68 -16.52
CA ILE A 276 1.99 -13.88 -15.34
C ILE A 276 3.18 -13.09 -14.77
N GLY A 277 4.40 -13.34 -15.26
CA GLY A 277 5.62 -12.61 -14.94
C GLY A 277 5.82 -12.36 -13.44
N PHE A 278 5.73 -11.09 -13.02
CA PHE A 278 5.91 -10.67 -11.62
C PHE A 278 4.97 -11.37 -10.63
N LEU A 279 3.79 -11.79 -11.09
CA LEU A 279 2.79 -12.46 -10.26
C LEU A 279 3.19 -13.90 -9.88
N THR A 280 4.24 -14.47 -10.47
CA THR A 280 4.81 -15.77 -10.05
C THR A 280 5.41 -15.74 -8.64
N ASN A 281 5.74 -14.55 -8.12
CA ASN A 281 6.41 -14.43 -6.84
C ASN A 281 5.40 -14.52 -5.67
N GLU A 282 5.42 -15.65 -4.98
CA GLU A 282 4.55 -15.94 -3.83
C GLU A 282 4.69 -14.94 -2.68
N GLN A 283 5.91 -14.48 -2.38
CA GLN A 283 6.14 -13.48 -1.33
C GLN A 283 5.42 -12.16 -1.62
N ARG A 284 5.39 -11.75 -2.88
CA ARG A 284 4.67 -10.55 -3.33
C ARG A 284 3.17 -10.78 -3.35
N MET A 285 2.71 -11.97 -3.71
CA MET A 285 1.30 -12.36 -3.59
C MET A 285 0.85 -12.30 -2.13
N ASN A 286 1.63 -12.86 -1.20
CA ASN A 286 1.35 -12.79 0.22
C ASN A 286 1.24 -11.35 0.71
N VAL A 287 2.19 -10.48 0.35
CA VAL A 287 2.14 -9.05 0.70
C VAL A 287 0.87 -8.42 0.16
N LEU A 288 0.58 -8.60 -1.13
CA LEU A 288 -0.59 -8.06 -1.82
C LEU A 288 -1.90 -8.48 -1.14
N LEU A 289 -2.04 -9.75 -0.76
CA LEU A 289 -3.26 -10.29 -0.13
C LEU A 289 -3.42 -9.91 1.35
N THR A 290 -2.37 -9.41 2.02
CA THR A 290 -2.36 -9.13 3.48
C THR A 290 -2.35 -7.64 3.84
N ARG A 291 -2.71 -6.76 2.89
CA ARG A 291 -2.77 -5.29 3.13
C ARG A 291 -4.16 -4.79 3.55
N ALA A 292 -5.21 -5.55 3.25
CA ALA A 292 -6.59 -5.18 3.55
C ALA A 292 -6.95 -5.44 5.01
N LYS A 293 -7.64 -4.51 5.66
CA LYS A 293 -8.19 -4.72 7.01
C LYS A 293 -9.62 -5.24 6.95
N CYS A 294 -10.48 -4.59 6.17
CA CYS A 294 -11.91 -4.89 6.13
C CYS A 294 -12.33 -5.58 4.83
N ALA A 295 -11.86 -5.10 3.68
CA ALA A 295 -12.32 -5.62 2.39
C ALA A 295 -11.25 -5.57 1.30
N MET A 296 -11.35 -6.51 0.35
CA MET A 296 -10.42 -6.62 -0.78
C MET A 296 -11.18 -6.92 -2.08
N ILE A 297 -10.87 -6.17 -3.14
CA ILE A 297 -11.37 -6.41 -4.49
C ILE A 297 -10.17 -6.56 -5.43
N VAL A 298 -10.09 -7.68 -6.14
CA VAL A 298 -8.98 -8.00 -7.05
C VAL A 298 -9.50 -8.03 -8.48
N PHE A 299 -8.86 -7.27 -9.34
CA PHE A 299 -9.13 -7.17 -10.77
C PHE A 299 -8.01 -7.90 -11.51
N GLY A 300 -8.39 -8.82 -12.41
CA GLY A 300 -7.41 -9.52 -13.25
C GLY A 300 -8.09 -10.42 -14.27
N ASN A 301 -7.32 -10.90 -15.24
CA ASN A 301 -7.81 -11.83 -16.25
C ASN A 301 -7.74 -13.26 -15.71
N LYS A 302 -8.90 -13.91 -15.51
CA LYS A 302 -8.95 -15.26 -14.97
C LYS A 302 -8.18 -16.25 -15.84
N ARG A 303 -8.39 -16.21 -17.17
CA ARG A 303 -7.75 -17.14 -18.11
C ARG A 303 -6.22 -17.12 -17.98
N THR A 304 -5.61 -15.93 -17.96
CA THR A 304 -4.16 -15.77 -17.82
C THR A 304 -3.65 -16.23 -16.44
N LEU A 305 -4.40 -15.99 -15.36
CA LEU A 305 -3.98 -16.33 -13.99
C LEU A 305 -4.10 -17.82 -13.66
N MET A 306 -5.00 -18.55 -14.31
CA MET A 306 -5.22 -19.98 -14.07
C MET A 306 -4.03 -20.87 -14.47
N SER A 307 -3.01 -20.32 -15.15
CA SER A 307 -1.75 -21.02 -15.45
C SER A 307 -0.84 -21.20 -14.22
N SER A 308 -1.09 -20.43 -13.15
CA SER A 308 -0.35 -20.57 -11.89
C SER A 308 -1.19 -21.32 -10.86
N ASP A 309 -0.62 -22.39 -10.31
CA ASP A 309 -1.29 -23.23 -9.31
C ASP A 309 -1.75 -22.42 -8.09
N VAL A 310 -0.94 -21.47 -7.62
CA VAL A 310 -1.24 -20.66 -6.44
C VAL A 310 -2.37 -19.65 -6.72
N TRP A 311 -2.34 -18.99 -7.88
CA TRP A 311 -3.43 -18.09 -8.28
C TRP A 311 -4.72 -18.84 -8.58
N LYS A 312 -4.63 -20.00 -9.24
CA LYS A 312 -5.77 -20.89 -9.46
C LYS A 312 -6.42 -21.28 -8.13
N LEU A 313 -5.63 -21.76 -7.18
CA LEU A 313 -6.11 -22.13 -5.84
C LEU A 313 -6.78 -20.94 -5.13
N TRP A 314 -6.20 -19.75 -5.27
CA TRP A 314 -6.78 -18.54 -4.70
C TRP A 314 -8.13 -18.19 -5.35
N ILE A 315 -8.20 -18.14 -6.68
CA ILE A 315 -9.42 -17.78 -7.43
C ILE A 315 -10.54 -18.80 -7.14
N GLU A 316 -10.23 -20.09 -7.11
CA GLU A 316 -11.21 -21.15 -6.80
C GLU A 316 -11.76 -21.05 -5.36
N GLY A 317 -10.98 -20.48 -4.43
CA GLY A 317 -11.39 -20.20 -3.06
C GLY A 317 -12.18 -18.90 -2.87
N VAL A 318 -12.26 -18.02 -3.88
CA VAL A 318 -12.99 -16.73 -3.76
C VAL A 318 -14.49 -16.96 -4.00
N PRO A 319 -15.37 -16.68 -3.02
CA PRO A 319 -16.81 -16.90 -3.19
C PRO A 319 -17.50 -15.80 -4.00
N ASN A 320 -16.99 -14.57 -3.99
CA ASN A 320 -17.56 -13.46 -4.74
C ASN A 320 -16.80 -13.27 -6.05
N VAL A 321 -17.23 -13.98 -7.10
CA VAL A 321 -16.70 -13.79 -8.45
C VAL A 321 -17.73 -13.07 -9.30
N THR A 322 -17.29 -12.03 -10.03
CA THR A 322 -18.12 -11.31 -11.00
C THR A 322 -17.33 -11.01 -12.26
N SER A 323 -18.02 -10.79 -13.39
CA SER A 323 -17.38 -10.26 -14.59
C SER A 323 -17.20 -8.75 -14.52
N ALA A 324 -16.16 -8.25 -15.19
CA ALA A 324 -15.90 -6.84 -15.43
C ALA A 324 -17.12 -6.12 -16.01
N ARG A 325 -17.77 -6.75 -17.00
CA ARG A 325 -18.98 -6.20 -17.64
C ARG A 325 -20.10 -5.96 -16.64
N PHE A 326 -20.44 -6.97 -15.83
CA PHE A 326 -21.52 -6.85 -14.85
C PHE A 326 -21.20 -5.79 -13.78
N LEU A 327 -19.96 -5.77 -13.28
CA LEU A 327 -19.54 -4.76 -12.31
C LEU A 327 -19.63 -3.35 -12.92
N ASN A 328 -19.13 -3.16 -14.14
CA ASN A 328 -19.16 -1.87 -14.83
C ASN A 328 -20.60 -1.36 -15.04
N GLU A 329 -21.54 -2.25 -15.40
CA GLU A 329 -22.96 -1.92 -15.51
C GLU A 329 -23.53 -1.46 -14.15
N CYS A 330 -23.19 -2.15 -13.06
CA CYS A 330 -23.61 -1.78 -11.71
C CYS A 330 -23.06 -0.42 -11.28
N LEU A 331 -21.75 -0.20 -11.43
CA LEU A 331 -21.08 1.05 -11.08
C LEU A 331 -21.63 2.23 -11.90
N THR A 332 -21.88 2.02 -13.19
CA THR A 332 -22.42 3.07 -14.07
C THR A 332 -23.83 3.48 -13.63
N LYS A 333 -24.71 2.53 -13.31
CA LYS A 333 -26.05 2.82 -12.79
C LYS A 333 -25.99 3.59 -11.46
N GLN A 334 -25.13 3.16 -10.53
CA GLN A 334 -24.97 3.83 -9.23
C GLN A 334 -24.44 5.27 -9.36
N ASN A 335 -23.47 5.49 -10.25
CA ASN A 335 -22.92 6.82 -10.50
C ASN A 335 -23.96 7.76 -11.16
N GLN A 336 -24.76 7.25 -12.11
CA GLN A 336 -25.85 8.02 -12.71
C GLN A 336 -26.92 8.44 -11.70
N ILE A 337 -27.33 7.53 -10.81
CA ILE A 337 -28.28 7.83 -9.73
C ILE A 337 -27.73 8.93 -8.82
N THR A 338 -26.45 8.83 -8.46
CA THR A 338 -25.76 9.80 -7.61
C THR A 338 -25.72 11.19 -8.27
N ASP A 339 -25.41 11.26 -9.57
CA ASP A 339 -25.36 12.53 -10.33
C ASP A 339 -26.74 13.17 -10.53
N GLN A 340 -27.78 12.36 -10.80
CA GLN A 340 -29.16 12.85 -10.93
C GLN A 340 -29.68 13.45 -9.60
N HIS A 341 -29.41 12.80 -8.46
CA HIS A 341 -29.73 13.34 -7.15
C HIS A 341 -28.91 14.60 -6.79
N GLN A 342 -27.67 14.74 -7.27
CA GLN A 342 -26.89 15.98 -7.12
C GLN A 342 -27.51 17.14 -7.91
N SER A 343 -27.96 16.91 -9.14
CA SER A 343 -28.54 17.95 -10.01
C SER A 343 -29.92 18.45 -9.55
N SER A 344 -30.73 17.58 -8.95
CA SER A 344 -32.05 17.91 -8.39
C SER A 344 -31.93 18.71 -7.08
N SER A 345 -31.07 18.27 -6.16
CA SER A 345 -30.81 18.99 -4.90
C SER A 345 -30.13 20.36 -5.07
N THR A 346 -29.29 20.55 -6.11
CA THR A 346 -28.78 21.90 -6.45
C THR A 346 -29.85 22.79 -7.07
N LYS A 347 -30.83 22.24 -7.79
CA LYS A 347 -31.99 23.00 -8.29
C LYS A 347 -32.92 23.41 -7.16
N GLU A 348 -33.15 22.55 -6.17
CA GLU A 348 -33.94 22.87 -4.97
C GLU A 348 -33.26 23.92 -4.07
N ALA A 349 -31.94 23.81 -3.88
CA ALA A 349 -31.18 24.83 -3.16
C ALA A 349 -31.22 26.20 -3.86
N ARG A 350 -31.12 26.23 -5.20
CA ARG A 350 -31.25 27.47 -6.00
C ARG A 350 -32.68 28.03 -5.99
N SER A 351 -33.70 27.17 -5.96
CA SER A 351 -35.11 27.54 -5.82
C SER A 351 -35.39 28.20 -4.45
N CYS A 352 -34.82 27.66 -3.37
CA CYS A 352 -34.97 28.22 -2.02
C CYS A 352 -34.25 29.57 -1.84
N THR A 353 -33.10 29.78 -2.48
CA THR A 353 -32.39 31.07 -2.42
C THR A 353 -33.06 32.19 -3.22
N ASN A 354 -33.95 31.88 -4.18
CA ASN A 354 -34.63 32.89 -5.00
C ASN A 354 -35.97 33.37 -4.40
N LYS A 355 -36.44 32.79 -3.29
CA LYS A 355 -37.69 33.21 -2.61
C LYS A 355 -37.50 34.18 -1.44
N ASN A 356 -36.26 34.50 -1.06
CA ASN A 356 -35.95 35.43 0.04
C ASN A 356 -35.13 36.65 -0.44
N LYS A 357 -35.67 37.42 -1.40
CA LYS A 357 -35.25 38.83 -1.58
C LYS A 357 -36.24 39.73 -0.83
N PRO A 358 -35.81 40.48 0.21
CA PRO A 358 -36.69 41.42 0.88
C PRO A 358 -37.00 42.59 -0.06
N SER A 359 -38.29 42.96 -0.12
CA SER A 359 -38.80 44.11 -0.84
C SER A 359 -38.29 45.41 -0.19
N ASN A 360 -37.78 46.31 -1.03
CA ASN A 360 -37.28 47.63 -0.65
C ASN A 360 -38.38 48.47 0.05
N TYR A 361 -38.19 48.79 1.33
CA TYR A 361 -38.86 49.91 1.98
C TYR A 361 -37.89 51.09 2.13
N ARG A 362 -38.06 52.10 1.27
CA ARG A 362 -37.52 53.45 1.46
C ARG A 362 -38.25 54.10 2.64
N LYS A 363 -37.54 54.45 3.71
CA LYS A 363 -37.99 55.46 4.68
C LYS A 363 -37.11 56.69 4.55
N THR A 364 -37.74 57.76 4.06
CA THR A 364 -37.32 59.15 4.22
C THR A 364 -37.42 59.55 5.69
N TYR A 365 -36.40 60.22 6.22
CA TYR A 365 -36.54 61.06 7.41
C TYR A 365 -35.95 62.44 7.13
N SER A 366 -36.78 63.45 7.37
CA SER A 366 -36.42 64.85 7.47
C SER A 366 -36.32 65.25 8.95
N LYS A 367 -35.54 66.30 9.16
CA LYS A 367 -35.18 67.03 10.40
C LYS A 367 -34.02 66.47 11.21
#